data_AF-B3LHI6-F1
#
_entry.id   AF-B3LHI6-F1
#
_cell.length_a   1.000
_cell.length_b   1.000
_cell.length_c   1.000
_cell.angle_alpha   90.00
_cell.angle_beta   90.00
_cell.angle_gamma   90.00
#
_symmetry.space_group_name_H-M   'P 1'
#
loop_
_entity.id
_entity.type
_entity.pdbx_description
1 polymer ?
#
loop_
_entity_poly.entity_id
_entity_poly.type
_entity_poly.pdbx_seq_one_letter_code
_entity_poly.pdbx_strand_id
1 'polypeptide(L)'
;MSSKWFNAIHLLVCPLTVLVGYLMNAYGYGAALQATLNKDGLVNAMLVKKGWFWTSLVGWWCIIRYRAVPGATGRDRRHIVQSFKRYAILTVWWYVFTQGIWFGVGPIMDLVFVYTGGHCHYDVFDDAGHVNEDFQGSVTRTNRALALIHNVLTLHGHHQEHRQQQLWDRSIGSIQGALQATQPKTPKNVTASAAAAINTFIHDQMHRWQGPLTTSAQCRRFGGHWAGGHDPSGHVFLATLMCMFLLGELRVFGRRALAHLYAQKWQLVRLVTCLFDTGPLWTWRRCGGGSMTCGARLWRAIVEPPVTCAAALLRLTRCIACDHPVIILLTLLVTWLWQLLLTAVASRFHTVREHMSGLLAAYIVTGLVYARDAAALRPV
;
A
#
# COMPACT_ATOMS: atom_id res chain seq x y z
N MET A 1 -14.91 -18.50 20.81
CA MET A 1 -15.52 -18.55 19.46
C MET A 1 -15.56 -19.97 18.94
N SER A 2 -16.74 -20.42 18.50
CA SER A 2 -16.89 -21.66 17.72
C SER A 2 -16.10 -21.56 16.41
N SER A 3 -15.55 -22.68 15.94
CA SER A 3 -14.74 -22.76 14.71
C SER A 3 -15.50 -22.22 13.48
N LYS A 4 -16.83 -22.34 13.47
CA LYS A 4 -17.71 -21.85 12.40
C LYS A 4 -17.69 -20.32 12.27
N TRP A 5 -17.79 -19.59 13.39
CA TRP A 5 -17.75 -18.12 13.39
C TRP A 5 -16.39 -17.58 12.93
N PHE A 6 -15.30 -18.25 13.31
CA PHE A 6 -13.98 -17.84 12.85
C PHE A 6 -13.82 -18.05 11.34
N ASN A 7 -14.30 -19.17 10.79
CA ASN A 7 -14.31 -19.40 9.34
C ASN A 7 -15.08 -18.29 8.61
N ALA A 8 -16.26 -17.94 9.12
CA ALA A 8 -17.09 -16.89 8.53
C ALA A 8 -16.37 -15.53 8.53
N ILE A 9 -15.77 -15.13 9.66
CA ILE A 9 -15.00 -13.88 9.74
C ILE A 9 -13.81 -13.91 8.77
N HIS A 10 -13.06 -15.02 8.76
CA HIS A 10 -11.89 -15.16 7.90
C HIS A 10 -12.26 -15.02 6.42
N LEU A 11 -13.39 -15.57 5.97
CA LEU A 11 -13.81 -15.51 4.56
C LEU A 11 -14.61 -14.25 4.18
N LEU A 12 -15.24 -13.57 5.13
CA LEU A 12 -16.17 -12.47 4.80
C LEU A 12 -15.58 -11.08 5.10
N VAL A 13 -14.57 -10.96 5.97
CA VAL A 13 -14.09 -9.66 6.41
C VAL A 13 -13.62 -8.75 5.26
N CYS A 14 -12.87 -9.28 4.29
CA CYS A 14 -12.38 -8.47 3.16
C CYS A 14 -13.51 -8.09 2.19
N PRO A 15 -14.38 -9.01 1.71
CA PRO A 15 -15.54 -8.67 0.88
C PRO A 15 -16.45 -7.65 1.56
N LEU A 16 -16.73 -7.82 2.85
CA LEU A 16 -17.56 -6.87 3.60
C LEU A 16 -16.89 -5.51 3.72
N THR A 17 -15.57 -5.45 3.93
CA THR A 17 -14.82 -4.19 3.98
C THR A 17 -14.89 -3.44 2.64
N VAL A 18 -14.74 -4.16 1.52
CA VAL A 18 -14.89 -3.57 0.18
C VAL A 18 -16.33 -3.08 -0.05
N LEU A 19 -17.34 -3.88 0.35
CA LEU A 19 -18.75 -3.49 0.26
C LEU A 19 -19.04 -2.22 1.06
N VAL A 20 -18.56 -2.13 2.30
CA VAL A 20 -18.69 -0.93 3.14
C VAL A 20 -18.05 0.28 2.46
N GLY A 21 -16.89 0.11 1.82
CA GLY A 21 -16.25 1.19 1.08
C GLY A 21 -17.10 1.71 -0.09
N TYR A 22 -17.75 0.81 -0.83
CA TYR A 22 -18.68 1.20 -1.89
C TYR A 22 -19.93 1.91 -1.36
N LEU A 23 -20.48 1.43 -0.25
CA LEU A 23 -21.61 2.09 0.40
C LEU A 23 -21.22 3.51 0.83
N MET A 24 -20.08 3.68 1.49
CA MET A 24 -19.58 5.01 1.87
C MET A 24 -19.37 5.93 0.67
N ASN A 25 -18.85 5.41 -0.45
CA ASN A 25 -18.73 6.19 -1.68
C ASN A 25 -20.11 6.60 -2.23
N ALA A 26 -21.09 5.69 -2.22
CA ALA A 26 -22.46 5.97 -2.66
C ALA A 26 -23.17 7.04 -1.80
N TYR A 27 -22.83 7.15 -0.51
CA TYR A 27 -23.30 8.22 0.39
C TYR A 27 -22.53 9.55 0.23
N GLY A 28 -21.62 9.66 -0.73
CA GLY A 28 -20.93 10.92 -1.05
C GLY A 28 -19.62 11.16 -0.29
N TYR A 29 -19.14 10.21 0.52
CA TYR A 29 -17.87 10.37 1.25
C TYR A 29 -16.62 10.22 0.38
N GLY A 30 -16.75 9.68 -0.84
CA GLY A 30 -15.61 9.35 -1.70
C GLY A 30 -14.77 10.55 -2.12
N ALA A 31 -15.41 11.60 -2.65
CA ALA A 31 -14.71 12.78 -3.16
C ALA A 31 -13.98 13.55 -2.04
N ALA A 32 -14.63 13.74 -0.90
CA ALA A 32 -14.04 14.41 0.26
C ALA A 32 -12.83 13.64 0.80
N LEU A 33 -12.95 12.32 0.91
CA LEU A 33 -11.84 11.48 1.39
C LEU A 33 -10.68 11.50 0.40
N GLN A 34 -10.96 11.41 -0.90
CA GLN A 34 -9.93 11.41 -1.94
C GLN A 34 -9.08 12.69 -1.92
N ALA A 35 -9.69 13.85 -1.68
CA ALA A 35 -8.95 15.12 -1.56
C ALA A 35 -7.89 15.10 -0.44
N THR A 36 -8.06 14.24 0.58
CA THR A 36 -7.12 14.09 1.69
C THR A 36 -6.05 13.01 1.46
N LEU A 37 -6.19 12.17 0.43
CA LEU A 37 -5.30 11.03 0.19
C LEU A 37 -4.04 11.44 -0.58
N ASN A 38 -2.90 11.43 0.10
CA ASN A 38 -1.60 11.65 -0.52
C ASN A 38 -0.95 10.32 -0.97
N LYS A 39 -0.93 10.08 -2.30
CA LYS A 39 -0.33 8.88 -2.92
C LYS A 39 1.19 8.78 -2.72
N ASP A 40 1.87 9.90 -2.53
CA ASP A 40 3.33 9.96 -2.42
C ASP A 40 3.81 10.22 -0.99
N GLY A 41 2.90 10.15 0.00
CA GLY A 41 3.23 10.31 1.42
C GLY A 41 4.17 9.23 1.96
N LEU A 42 4.98 9.60 2.96
CA LEU A 42 5.95 8.72 3.61
C LEU A 42 5.33 7.42 4.14
N VAL A 43 4.14 7.52 4.75
CA VAL A 43 3.40 6.37 5.27
C VAL A 43 3.05 5.38 4.16
N ASN A 44 2.57 5.86 3.02
CA ASN A 44 2.27 5.00 1.88
C ASN A 44 3.55 4.32 1.33
N ALA A 45 4.64 5.08 1.23
CA ALA A 45 5.90 4.57 0.70
C ALA A 45 6.57 3.51 1.60
N MET A 46 6.53 3.70 2.92
CA MET A 46 7.22 2.82 3.88
C MET A 46 6.36 1.68 4.40
N LEU A 47 5.06 1.92 4.60
CA LEU A 47 4.15 0.94 5.21
C LEU A 47 3.38 0.16 4.15
N VAL A 48 2.63 0.87 3.29
CA VAL A 48 1.72 0.24 2.32
C VAL A 48 2.49 -0.46 1.20
N LYS A 49 3.44 0.23 0.55
CA LYS A 49 4.22 -0.36 -0.56
C LYS A 49 5.11 -1.51 -0.12
N LYS A 50 5.54 -1.54 1.16
CA LYS A 50 6.32 -2.63 1.76
C LYS A 50 5.47 -3.52 2.67
N GLY A 51 4.16 -3.56 2.47
CA GLY A 51 3.29 -4.19 3.45
C GLY A 51 3.53 -5.69 3.64
N TRP A 52 3.89 -6.43 2.57
CA TRP A 52 4.15 -7.88 2.66
C TRP A 52 5.32 -8.17 3.60
N PHE A 53 6.35 -7.31 3.58
CA PHE A 53 7.48 -7.38 4.50
C PHE A 53 7.01 -7.23 5.96
N TRP A 54 6.22 -6.20 6.27
CA TRP A 54 5.71 -5.96 7.63
C TRP A 54 4.80 -7.09 8.13
N THR A 55 3.96 -7.60 7.24
CA THR A 55 3.07 -8.75 7.50
C THR A 55 3.86 -10.02 7.79
N SER A 56 4.93 -10.27 7.02
CA SER A 56 5.84 -11.38 7.23
C SER A 56 6.57 -11.25 8.56
N LEU A 57 7.18 -10.09 8.83
CA LEU A 57 7.96 -9.82 10.04
C LEU A 57 7.12 -10.02 11.31
N VAL A 58 5.97 -9.36 11.38
CA VAL A 58 5.11 -9.42 12.58
C VAL A 58 4.40 -10.76 12.71
N GLY A 59 3.99 -11.37 11.58
CA GLY A 59 3.40 -12.70 11.55
C GLY A 59 4.35 -13.76 12.11
N TRP A 60 5.59 -13.81 11.60
CA TRP A 60 6.61 -14.74 12.08
C TRP A 60 7.01 -14.47 13.54
N TRP A 61 7.14 -13.20 13.91
CA TRP A 61 7.42 -12.83 15.29
C TRP A 61 6.36 -13.35 16.26
N CYS A 62 5.06 -13.24 15.92
CA CYS A 62 3.97 -13.83 16.71
C CYS A 62 4.01 -15.36 16.73
N ILE A 63 4.25 -16.00 15.58
CA ILE A 63 4.32 -17.47 15.49
C ILE A 63 5.41 -18.01 16.42
N ILE A 64 6.61 -17.41 16.37
CA ILE A 64 7.74 -17.79 17.22
C ILE A 64 7.39 -17.54 18.69
N ARG A 65 6.93 -16.34 19.05
CA ARG A 65 6.66 -15.95 20.45
C ARG A 65 5.61 -16.82 21.14
N TYR A 66 4.58 -17.25 20.42
CA TYR A 66 3.44 -17.96 21.01
C TYR A 66 3.48 -19.49 20.78
N ARG A 67 4.45 -20.00 20.00
CA ARG A 67 4.54 -21.43 19.68
C ARG A 67 5.95 -22.04 19.67
N ALA A 68 7.01 -21.27 19.46
CA ALA A 68 8.39 -21.77 19.53
C ALA A 68 8.93 -21.66 20.97
N VAL A 69 8.27 -22.36 21.90
CA VAL A 69 8.68 -22.41 23.32
C VAL A 69 9.59 -23.63 23.55
N PRO A 70 10.66 -23.55 24.35
CA PRO A 70 11.44 -24.71 24.76
C PRO A 70 10.52 -25.80 25.38
N GLY A 71 10.60 -27.03 24.88
CA GLY A 71 9.66 -28.11 25.24
C GLY A 71 8.42 -28.22 24.33
N ALA A 72 8.39 -27.52 23.19
CA ALA A 72 7.32 -27.58 22.20
C ALA A 72 6.97 -29.04 21.82
N THR A 73 5.69 -29.37 21.93
CA THR A 73 5.19 -30.71 21.60
C THR A 73 5.36 -31.00 20.10
N GLY A 74 5.38 -32.28 19.70
CA GLY A 74 5.34 -32.65 18.27
C GLY A 74 4.13 -32.10 17.50
N ARG A 75 3.07 -31.69 18.22
CA ARG A 75 1.92 -30.95 17.65
C ARG A 75 2.30 -29.52 17.29
N ASP A 76 3.06 -28.80 18.12
CA ASP A 76 3.49 -27.43 17.84
C ASP A 76 4.43 -27.36 16.63
N ARG A 77 5.36 -28.31 16.50
CA ARG A 77 6.25 -28.40 15.31
C ARG A 77 5.46 -28.59 14.01
N ARG A 78 4.43 -29.44 14.02
CA ARG A 78 3.55 -29.65 12.85
C ARG A 78 2.82 -28.37 12.45
N HIS A 79 2.32 -27.60 13.41
CA HIS A 79 1.65 -26.33 13.12
C HIS A 79 2.60 -25.27 12.56
N ILE A 80 3.85 -25.18 13.04
CA ILE A 80 4.84 -24.27 12.47
C ILE A 80 5.14 -24.62 11.01
N VAL A 81 5.28 -25.92 10.70
CA VAL A 81 5.47 -26.38 9.32
C VAL A 81 4.24 -26.06 8.46
N GLN A 82 3.02 -26.19 8.99
CA GLN A 82 1.80 -25.76 8.30
C GLN A 82 1.80 -24.26 8.04
N SER A 83 2.12 -23.43 9.04
CA SER A 83 2.24 -21.97 8.88
C SER A 83 3.30 -21.59 7.83
N PHE A 84 4.45 -22.28 7.82
CA PHE A 84 5.47 -22.10 6.79
C PHE A 84 4.94 -22.44 5.39
N LYS A 85 4.26 -23.57 5.22
CA LYS A 85 3.67 -23.98 3.94
C LYS A 85 2.67 -22.94 3.44
N ARG A 86 1.77 -22.45 4.32
CA ARG A 86 0.83 -21.38 3.99
C ARG A 86 1.55 -20.12 3.55
N TYR A 87 2.52 -19.66 4.35
CA TYR A 87 3.32 -18.48 4.04
C TYR A 87 4.04 -18.61 2.69
N ALA A 88 4.67 -19.75 2.41
CA ALA A 88 5.38 -20.01 1.16
C ALA A 88 4.44 -19.97 -0.04
N ILE A 89 3.28 -20.64 0.04
CA ILE A 89 2.27 -20.62 -1.04
C ILE A 89 1.78 -19.20 -1.31
N LEU A 90 1.44 -18.44 -0.27
CA LEU A 90 0.95 -17.07 -0.42
C LEU A 90 2.05 -16.12 -0.93
N THR A 91 3.30 -16.31 -0.51
CA THR A 91 4.45 -15.52 -0.99
C THR A 91 4.70 -15.78 -2.48
N VAL A 92 4.70 -17.05 -2.91
CA VAL A 92 4.83 -17.41 -4.32
C VAL A 92 3.67 -16.81 -5.11
N TRP A 93 2.44 -16.90 -4.60
CA TRP A 93 1.28 -16.32 -5.28
C TRP A 93 1.36 -14.81 -5.42
N TRP A 94 1.73 -14.09 -4.35
CA TRP A 94 1.97 -12.66 -4.40
C TRP A 94 3.05 -12.29 -5.43
N TYR A 95 4.16 -13.03 -5.41
CA TYR A 95 5.28 -12.77 -6.31
C TYR A 95 4.87 -12.98 -7.77
N VAL A 96 4.26 -14.11 -8.10
CA VAL A 96 3.81 -14.42 -9.46
C VAL A 96 2.74 -13.43 -9.95
N PHE A 97 1.84 -12.99 -9.06
CA PHE A 97 0.75 -12.10 -9.44
C PHE A 97 1.23 -10.66 -9.70
N THR A 98 2.22 -10.18 -8.93
CA THR A 98 2.62 -8.77 -8.91
C THR A 98 4.03 -8.48 -9.43
N GLN A 99 4.91 -9.48 -9.47
CA GLN A 99 6.30 -9.36 -9.90
C GLN A 99 6.53 -10.18 -11.19
N GLY A 100 7.46 -9.72 -12.02
CA GLY A 100 7.90 -10.47 -13.19
C GLY A 100 8.52 -11.80 -12.77
N ILE A 101 8.02 -12.90 -13.33
CA ILE A 101 8.38 -14.26 -12.92
C ILE A 101 9.83 -14.56 -13.33
N TRP A 102 10.20 -14.25 -14.58
CA TRP A 102 11.47 -14.59 -15.22
C TRP A 102 11.78 -13.61 -16.38
N PHE A 103 12.98 -13.72 -16.98
CA PHE A 103 13.44 -12.86 -18.09
C PHE A 103 12.38 -12.72 -19.20
N GLY A 104 11.81 -11.52 -19.32
CA GLY A 104 10.89 -11.17 -20.40
C GLY A 104 9.41 -11.50 -20.18
N VAL A 105 9.02 -12.10 -19.05
CA VAL A 105 7.60 -12.37 -18.73
C VAL A 105 7.09 -11.40 -17.67
N GLY A 106 6.09 -10.60 -18.04
CA GLY A 106 5.41 -9.67 -17.13
C GLY A 106 4.66 -10.39 -15.99
N PRO A 107 4.33 -9.68 -14.90
CA PRO A 107 3.47 -10.22 -13.85
C PRO A 107 2.09 -10.57 -14.39
N ILE A 108 1.37 -11.49 -13.73
CA ILE A 108 0.00 -11.89 -14.17
C ILE A 108 -0.90 -10.67 -14.38
N MET A 109 -0.83 -9.67 -13.49
CA MET A 109 -1.66 -8.46 -13.64
C MET A 109 -1.39 -7.69 -14.95
N ASP A 110 -0.12 -7.51 -15.33
CA ASP A 110 0.24 -6.84 -16.57
C ASP A 110 -0.15 -7.70 -17.79
N LEU A 111 -0.04 -9.04 -17.69
CA LEU A 111 -0.48 -9.95 -18.75
C LEU A 111 -1.99 -9.91 -18.96
N VAL A 112 -2.78 -9.90 -17.88
CA VAL A 112 -4.25 -9.74 -17.95
C VAL A 112 -4.61 -8.41 -18.60
N PHE A 113 -3.89 -7.33 -18.24
CA PHE A 113 -4.09 -6.02 -18.83
C PHE A 113 -3.86 -6.00 -20.34
N VAL A 114 -2.72 -6.53 -20.80
CA VAL A 114 -2.39 -6.59 -22.23
C VAL A 114 -3.37 -7.51 -22.97
N TYR A 115 -3.71 -8.66 -22.40
CA TYR A 115 -4.64 -9.62 -23.00
C TYR A 115 -6.06 -9.05 -23.16
N THR A 116 -6.47 -8.14 -22.27
CA THR A 116 -7.77 -7.46 -22.35
C THR A 116 -7.76 -6.23 -23.26
N GLY A 117 -6.67 -6.01 -24.02
CA GLY A 117 -6.55 -4.95 -25.01
C GLY A 117 -5.78 -3.72 -24.54
N GLY A 118 -5.24 -3.74 -23.32
CA GLY A 118 -4.51 -2.61 -22.77
C GLY A 118 -3.11 -2.43 -23.34
N HIS A 119 -2.69 -1.17 -23.47
CA HIS A 119 -1.41 -0.80 -24.05
C HIS A 119 -0.88 0.52 -23.47
N CYS A 120 0.37 0.87 -23.80
CA CYS A 120 0.99 2.10 -23.37
C CYS A 120 0.49 3.28 -24.21
N HIS A 121 -0.06 4.30 -23.55
CA HIS A 121 -0.57 5.54 -24.14
C HIS A 121 0.32 6.75 -23.83
N TYR A 122 0.16 7.81 -24.62
CA TYR A 122 0.93 9.05 -24.57
C TYR A 122 0.01 10.28 -24.69
N ASP A 123 -1.05 10.32 -23.88
CA ASP A 123 -2.07 11.38 -23.94
C ASP A 123 -1.65 12.59 -23.08
N VAL A 124 -0.60 13.27 -23.55
CA VAL A 124 0.09 14.34 -22.82
C VAL A 124 -0.81 15.57 -22.60
N PHE A 125 -1.54 15.95 -23.64
CA PHE A 125 -2.42 17.12 -23.62
C PHE A 125 -3.90 16.72 -23.63
N ASP A 126 -4.75 17.47 -22.94
CA ASP A 126 -6.21 17.32 -22.99
C ASP A 126 -6.81 17.96 -24.26
N ASP A 127 -8.11 17.82 -24.46
CA ASP A 127 -8.83 18.39 -25.62
C ASP A 127 -8.75 19.92 -25.68
N ALA A 128 -8.50 20.58 -24.54
CA ALA A 128 -8.32 22.03 -24.44
C ALA A 128 -6.86 22.47 -24.65
N GLY A 129 -5.92 21.53 -24.78
CA GLY A 129 -4.49 21.79 -24.94
C GLY A 129 -3.73 22.01 -23.63
N HIS A 130 -4.33 21.78 -22.47
CA HIS A 130 -3.64 21.76 -21.18
C HIS A 130 -2.91 20.44 -20.99
N VAL A 131 -1.96 20.41 -20.05
CA VAL A 131 -1.37 19.14 -19.62
C VAL A 131 -2.46 18.30 -18.97
N ASN A 132 -2.67 17.10 -19.50
CA ASN A 132 -3.70 16.20 -19.02
C ASN A 132 -3.41 15.77 -17.55
N GLU A 133 -4.33 16.12 -16.65
CA GLU A 133 -4.20 15.81 -15.22
C GLU A 133 -4.21 14.29 -14.95
N ASP A 134 -4.90 13.53 -15.79
CA ASP A 134 -5.06 12.09 -15.67
C ASP A 134 -3.88 11.30 -16.26
N PHE A 135 -2.98 11.94 -17.02
CA PHE A 135 -1.88 11.27 -17.73
C PHE A 135 -0.97 10.43 -16.81
N GLN A 136 -0.64 10.91 -15.60
CA GLN A 136 0.16 10.13 -14.62
C GLN A 136 -0.43 10.20 -13.20
N GLY A 137 -1.59 10.84 -13.03
CA GLY A 137 -2.34 10.96 -11.78
C GLY A 137 -1.63 11.69 -10.63
N SER A 138 -0.51 12.37 -10.89
CA SER A 138 0.26 13.24 -9.98
C SER A 138 1.16 14.17 -10.78
N VAL A 139 1.19 15.46 -10.43
CA VAL A 139 2.03 16.48 -11.08
C VAL A 139 3.50 16.06 -11.12
N THR A 140 4.01 15.48 -10.03
CA THR A 140 5.42 15.05 -9.96
C THR A 140 5.73 13.91 -10.93
N ARG A 141 4.77 13.01 -11.15
CA ARG A 141 4.91 11.89 -12.10
C ARG A 141 4.75 12.37 -13.53
N THR A 142 3.80 13.26 -13.78
CA THR A 142 3.60 13.93 -15.07
C THR A 142 4.87 14.65 -15.50
N ASN A 143 5.49 15.46 -14.64
CA ASN A 143 6.72 16.18 -14.98
C ASN A 143 7.89 15.23 -15.30
N ARG A 144 8.02 14.10 -14.60
CA ARG A 144 9.04 13.09 -14.91
C ARG A 144 8.77 12.43 -16.27
N ALA A 145 7.52 12.08 -16.54
CA ALA A 145 7.11 11.50 -17.82
C ALA A 145 7.37 12.45 -18.99
N LEU A 146 6.99 13.72 -18.85
CA LEU A 146 7.28 14.77 -19.83
C LEU A 146 8.77 14.93 -20.10
N ALA A 147 9.60 14.93 -19.06
CA ALA A 147 11.06 14.99 -19.22
C ALA A 147 11.63 13.78 -19.96
N LEU A 148 11.09 12.57 -19.71
CA LEU A 148 11.49 11.36 -20.43
C LEU A 148 11.12 11.46 -21.91
N ILE A 149 9.88 11.81 -22.22
CA ILE A 149 9.40 11.98 -23.61
C ILE A 149 10.24 13.04 -24.33
N HIS A 150 10.46 14.20 -23.70
CA HIS A 150 11.28 15.27 -24.25
C HIS A 150 12.69 14.79 -24.59
N ASN A 151 13.35 14.08 -23.68
CA ASN A 151 14.70 13.55 -23.90
C ASN A 151 14.74 12.52 -25.03
N VAL A 152 13.74 11.64 -25.12
CA VAL A 152 13.66 10.63 -26.18
C VAL A 152 13.45 11.29 -27.54
N LEU A 153 12.57 12.29 -27.61
CA LEU A 153 12.39 13.11 -28.82
C LEU A 153 13.74 13.75 -29.19
N THR A 154 14.34 14.58 -28.34
CA THR A 154 15.59 15.29 -28.69
C THR A 154 16.74 14.38 -29.12
N LEU A 155 16.83 13.15 -28.61
CA LEU A 155 17.85 12.17 -28.99
C LEU A 155 17.69 11.60 -30.41
N HIS A 156 16.45 11.46 -30.92
CA HIS A 156 16.17 10.77 -32.19
C HIS A 156 15.86 11.72 -33.37
N GLY A 157 16.01 13.03 -33.16
CA GLY A 157 15.70 14.05 -34.16
C GLY A 157 16.76 14.17 -35.25
N HIS A 158 16.78 13.24 -36.22
CA HIS A 158 17.50 13.47 -37.47
C HIS A 158 16.88 12.65 -38.62
N HIS A 159 16.41 13.35 -39.65
CA HIS A 159 15.71 12.87 -40.87
C HIS A 159 14.20 12.57 -40.76
N GLN A 160 13.38 13.61 -40.73
CA GLN A 160 11.93 13.51 -40.98
C GLN A 160 11.48 14.44 -42.13
N GLU A 161 10.40 14.07 -42.82
CA GLU A 161 9.74 14.92 -43.82
C GLU A 161 9.33 16.27 -43.22
N HIS A 162 9.27 17.33 -44.03
CA HIS A 162 8.99 18.70 -43.57
C HIS A 162 7.73 18.83 -42.67
N ARG A 163 6.64 18.10 -42.99
CA ARG A 163 5.41 18.11 -42.16
C ARG A 163 5.63 17.45 -40.80
N GLN A 164 6.37 16.35 -40.76
CA GLN A 164 6.71 15.66 -39.52
C GLN A 164 7.69 16.50 -38.68
N GLN A 165 8.63 17.20 -39.32
CA GLN A 165 9.53 18.13 -38.66
C GLN A 165 8.78 19.30 -37.97
N GLN A 166 7.74 19.86 -38.61
CA GLN A 166 6.92 20.89 -37.98
C GLN A 166 6.17 20.37 -36.75
N LEU A 167 5.61 19.17 -36.81
CA LEU A 167 4.93 18.54 -35.67
C LEU A 167 5.91 18.17 -34.56
N TRP A 168 7.12 17.76 -34.94
CA TRP A 168 8.22 17.48 -34.03
C TRP A 168 8.63 18.70 -33.21
N ASP A 169 8.99 19.79 -33.90
CA ASP A 169 9.41 21.04 -33.26
C ASP A 169 8.30 21.58 -32.35
N ARG A 170 7.04 21.46 -32.79
CA ARG A 170 5.87 21.83 -31.99
C ARG A 170 5.68 20.94 -30.77
N SER A 171 5.94 19.63 -30.88
CA SER A 171 5.83 18.68 -29.75
C SER A 171 6.90 18.97 -28.70
N ILE A 172 8.17 19.12 -29.11
CA ILE A 172 9.28 19.46 -28.21
C ILE A 172 9.01 20.81 -27.53
N GLY A 173 8.66 21.85 -28.29
CA GLY A 173 8.39 23.18 -27.74
C GLY A 173 7.21 23.19 -26.76
N SER A 174 6.16 22.40 -27.04
CA SER A 174 4.99 22.27 -26.15
C SER A 174 5.34 21.55 -24.84
N ILE A 175 6.11 20.46 -24.91
CA ILE A 175 6.55 19.72 -23.71
C ILE A 175 7.53 20.58 -22.88
N GLN A 176 8.47 21.25 -23.53
CA GLN A 176 9.40 22.15 -22.85
C GLN A 176 8.67 23.30 -22.16
N GLY A 177 7.67 23.89 -22.82
CA GLY A 177 6.80 24.90 -22.21
C GLY A 177 6.01 24.37 -21.02
N ALA A 178 5.50 23.15 -21.09
CA ALA A 178 4.81 22.49 -19.98
C ALA A 178 5.75 22.23 -18.78
N LEU A 179 6.99 21.81 -19.02
CA LEU A 179 7.99 21.59 -17.97
C LEU A 179 8.43 22.89 -17.26
N GLN A 180 8.41 24.02 -17.98
CA GLN A 180 8.76 25.34 -17.44
C GLN A 180 7.58 26.03 -16.73
N ALA A 181 6.36 25.57 -16.98
CA ALA A 181 5.17 26.14 -16.36
C ALA A 181 5.12 25.78 -14.86
N THR A 182 4.97 26.79 -14.00
CA THR A 182 4.83 26.62 -12.55
C THR A 182 3.46 26.04 -12.14
N GLN A 183 2.51 25.98 -13.08
CA GLN A 183 1.13 25.54 -12.90
C GLN A 183 0.70 24.72 -14.14
N PRO A 184 -0.22 23.74 -14.00
CA PRO A 184 -0.84 23.03 -15.12
C PRO A 184 -1.76 23.99 -15.88
N LYS A 185 -1.17 24.87 -16.68
CA LYS A 185 -1.86 25.80 -17.57
C LYS A 185 -1.41 25.53 -18.99
N THR A 186 -2.25 25.94 -19.93
CA THR A 186 -2.09 25.71 -21.36
C THR A 186 -0.71 26.24 -21.76
N PRO A 187 0.20 25.39 -22.29
CA PRO A 187 1.41 25.93 -22.89
C PRO A 187 0.96 26.90 -23.98
N LYS A 188 1.56 28.09 -24.06
CA LYS A 188 1.14 29.17 -24.98
C LYS A 188 1.05 28.74 -26.45
N ASN A 189 1.63 27.59 -26.82
CA ASN A 189 1.78 27.08 -28.18
C ASN A 189 0.87 25.87 -28.52
N VAL A 190 0.04 25.39 -27.57
CA VAL A 190 -0.90 24.29 -27.81
C VAL A 190 -2.30 24.86 -27.95
N THR A 191 -2.86 24.75 -29.16
CA THR A 191 -4.29 25.01 -29.41
C THR A 191 -5.07 23.71 -29.25
N ALA A 192 -6.35 23.79 -28.86
CA ALA A 192 -7.25 22.62 -28.80
C ALA A 192 -7.21 21.79 -30.10
N SER A 193 -7.19 22.46 -31.26
CA SER A 193 -7.09 21.82 -32.58
C SER A 193 -5.75 21.10 -32.85
N ALA A 194 -4.68 21.43 -32.11
CA ALA A 194 -3.36 20.85 -32.28
C ALA A 194 -3.04 19.76 -31.25
N ALA A 195 -3.74 19.74 -30.10
CA ALA A 195 -3.49 18.81 -29.00
C ALA A 195 -3.59 17.34 -29.45
N ALA A 196 -4.67 16.99 -30.16
CA ALA A 196 -4.86 15.63 -30.69
C ALA A 196 -3.76 15.20 -31.67
N ALA A 197 -3.35 16.11 -32.57
CA ALA A 197 -2.27 15.84 -33.53
C ALA A 197 -0.91 15.65 -32.83
N ILE A 198 -0.62 16.45 -31.80
CA ILE A 198 0.61 16.33 -31.00
C ILE A 198 0.61 15.01 -30.22
N ASN A 199 -0.49 14.66 -29.53
CA ASN A 199 -0.58 13.40 -28.81
C ASN A 199 -0.41 12.19 -29.73
N THR A 200 -1.08 12.19 -30.88
CA THR A 200 -0.96 11.12 -31.88
C THR A 200 0.47 11.02 -32.40
N PHE A 201 1.11 12.17 -32.69
CA PHE A 201 2.50 12.21 -33.11
C PHE A 201 3.44 11.63 -32.05
N ILE A 202 3.35 12.09 -30.80
CA ILE A 202 4.17 11.57 -29.69
C ILE A 202 3.94 10.07 -29.54
N HIS A 203 2.69 9.62 -29.54
CA HIS A 203 2.33 8.22 -29.44
C HIS A 203 3.02 7.38 -30.52
N ASP A 204 2.91 7.79 -31.79
CA ASP A 204 3.50 7.08 -32.92
C ASP A 204 5.04 7.04 -32.86
N GLN A 205 5.68 8.16 -32.49
CA GLN A 205 7.15 8.20 -32.38
C GLN A 205 7.65 7.33 -31.24
N MET A 206 7.03 7.43 -30.07
CA MET A 206 7.42 6.65 -28.90
C MET A 206 7.28 5.14 -29.15
N HIS A 207 6.18 4.71 -29.78
CA HIS A 207 5.99 3.29 -30.16
C HIS A 207 7.01 2.79 -31.17
N ARG A 208 7.45 3.63 -32.12
CA ARG A 208 8.50 3.25 -33.08
C ARG A 208 9.83 2.93 -32.41
N TRP A 209 10.21 3.65 -31.35
CA TRP A 209 11.53 3.47 -30.72
C TRP A 209 11.56 2.48 -29.56
N GLN A 210 10.44 2.29 -28.85
CA GLN A 210 10.41 1.49 -27.62
C GLN A 210 10.16 -0.02 -27.84
N GLY A 211 9.68 -0.41 -29.01
CA GLY A 211 9.27 -1.79 -29.28
C GLY A 211 8.03 -2.24 -28.48
N PRO A 212 7.64 -3.52 -28.52
CA PRO A 212 6.46 -4.01 -27.81
C PRO A 212 6.68 -3.96 -26.29
N LEU A 213 5.91 -3.10 -25.61
CA LEU A 213 5.91 -3.01 -24.16
C LEU A 213 4.91 -4.00 -23.56
N THR A 214 5.39 -4.87 -22.68
CA THR A 214 4.58 -5.95 -22.08
C THR A 214 4.27 -5.74 -20.61
N THR A 215 4.82 -4.68 -20.00
CA THR A 215 4.64 -4.38 -18.58
C THR A 215 4.37 -2.90 -18.33
N SER A 216 3.60 -2.63 -17.28
CA SER A 216 3.30 -1.26 -16.84
C SER A 216 4.57 -0.52 -16.37
N ALA A 217 5.56 -1.25 -15.85
CA ALA A 217 6.85 -0.71 -15.45
C ALA A 217 7.68 -0.22 -16.65
N GLN A 218 7.67 -0.97 -17.76
CA GLN A 218 8.33 -0.54 -18.99
C GLN A 218 7.66 0.70 -19.57
N CYS A 219 6.32 0.74 -19.64
CA CYS A 219 5.59 1.92 -20.13
C CYS A 219 5.94 3.20 -19.35
N ARG A 220 5.95 3.13 -18.01
CA ARG A 220 6.35 4.26 -17.17
C ARG A 220 7.80 4.68 -17.39
N ARG A 221 8.70 3.74 -17.74
CA ARG A 221 10.11 4.04 -18.02
C ARG A 221 10.30 4.84 -19.32
N PHE A 222 9.38 4.70 -20.27
CA PHE A 222 9.33 5.52 -21.49
C PHE A 222 8.46 6.77 -21.34
N GLY A 223 7.89 7.01 -20.16
CA GLY A 223 7.06 8.19 -19.89
C GLY A 223 5.61 8.05 -20.31
N GLY A 224 5.18 6.88 -20.78
CA GLY A 224 3.78 6.60 -21.09
C GLY A 224 2.97 6.20 -19.86
N HIS A 225 1.66 6.09 -20.06
CA HIS A 225 0.71 5.60 -19.06
C HIS A 225 -0.05 4.38 -19.56
N TRP A 226 -0.45 3.50 -18.65
CA TRP A 226 -0.99 2.18 -18.97
C TRP A 226 -2.52 2.30 -19.07
N ALA A 227 -3.08 2.25 -20.28
CA ALA A 227 -4.51 2.52 -20.53
C ALA A 227 -5.16 1.50 -21.47
N GLY A 228 -6.50 1.45 -21.46
CA GLY A 228 -7.32 0.66 -22.39
C GLY A 228 -7.58 -0.81 -22.02
N GLY A 229 -6.91 -1.34 -21.00
CA GLY A 229 -7.09 -2.73 -20.53
C GLY A 229 -7.81 -2.83 -19.17
N HIS A 230 -8.08 -4.06 -18.76
CA HIS A 230 -8.56 -4.38 -17.40
C HIS A 230 -7.36 -4.58 -16.47
N ASP A 231 -7.19 -3.69 -15.48
CA ASP A 231 -6.09 -3.77 -14.50
C ASP A 231 -6.57 -4.37 -13.16
N PRO A 232 -6.32 -5.66 -12.87
CA PRO A 232 -6.70 -6.24 -11.59
C PRO A 232 -6.08 -5.47 -10.43
N SER A 233 -6.90 -5.00 -9.49
CA SER A 233 -6.41 -4.12 -8.43
C SER A 233 -5.39 -4.83 -7.52
N GLY A 234 -4.11 -4.50 -7.72
CA GLY A 234 -3.00 -5.03 -6.92
C GLY A 234 -3.08 -4.62 -5.45
N HIS A 235 -3.66 -3.45 -5.15
CA HIS A 235 -3.88 -2.99 -3.77
C HIS A 235 -4.93 -3.84 -3.05
N VAL A 236 -6.08 -4.09 -3.69
CA VAL A 236 -7.12 -4.96 -3.13
C VAL A 236 -6.59 -6.39 -2.97
N PHE A 237 -5.89 -6.89 -3.99
CA PHE A 237 -5.25 -8.21 -3.97
C PHE A 237 -4.31 -8.37 -2.77
N LEU A 238 -3.30 -7.49 -2.66
CA LEU A 238 -2.26 -7.60 -1.65
C LEU A 238 -2.83 -7.41 -0.23
N ALA A 239 -3.66 -6.38 -0.01
CA ALA A 239 -4.29 -6.14 1.28
C ALA A 239 -5.15 -7.33 1.73
N THR A 240 -5.91 -7.92 0.80
CA THR A 240 -6.69 -9.15 1.08
C THR A 240 -5.77 -10.30 1.47
N LEU A 241 -4.69 -10.54 0.71
CA LEU A 241 -3.74 -11.62 0.98
C LEU A 241 -3.12 -11.51 2.38
N MET A 242 -2.74 -10.30 2.78
CA MET A 242 -2.15 -10.02 4.11
C MET A 242 -3.17 -10.22 5.22
N CYS A 243 -4.40 -9.71 5.06
CA CYS A 243 -5.49 -9.93 6.00
C CYS A 243 -5.77 -11.43 6.18
N MET A 244 -5.86 -12.17 5.07
CA MET A 244 -6.09 -13.63 5.10
C MET A 244 -4.98 -14.37 5.82
N PHE A 245 -3.71 -14.00 5.57
CA PHE A 245 -2.57 -14.61 6.26
C PHE A 245 -2.61 -14.33 7.76
N LEU A 246 -2.72 -13.07 8.17
CA LEU A 246 -2.71 -12.68 9.58
C LEU A 246 -3.90 -13.28 10.35
N LEU A 247 -5.10 -13.29 9.78
CA LEU A 247 -6.28 -13.93 10.38
C LEU A 247 -6.10 -15.44 10.47
N GLY A 248 -5.59 -16.07 9.42
CA GLY A 248 -5.30 -17.51 9.40
C GLY A 248 -4.34 -17.92 10.51
N GLU A 249 -3.27 -17.15 10.73
CA GLU A 249 -2.32 -17.42 11.81
C GLU A 249 -2.87 -17.04 13.19
N LEU A 250 -3.65 -15.97 13.29
CA LEU A 250 -4.36 -15.60 14.52
C LEU A 250 -5.34 -16.69 14.97
N ARG A 251 -5.93 -17.46 14.05
CA ARG A 251 -6.71 -18.66 14.40
C ARG A 251 -5.89 -19.67 15.21
N VAL A 252 -4.63 -19.83 14.82
CA VAL A 252 -3.75 -20.90 15.26
C VAL A 252 -3.13 -20.59 16.61
N PHE A 253 -2.64 -19.36 16.84
CA PHE A 253 -2.04 -18.96 18.12
C PHE A 253 -2.89 -17.97 18.94
N GLY A 254 -3.94 -17.39 18.37
CA GLY A 254 -4.66 -16.25 18.96
C GLY A 254 -5.27 -16.53 20.32
N ARG A 255 -5.74 -17.74 20.60
CA ARG A 255 -6.23 -18.10 21.95
C ARG A 255 -5.15 -17.94 23.01
N ARG A 256 -3.93 -18.45 22.74
CA ARG A 256 -2.79 -18.32 23.66
C ARG A 256 -2.34 -16.87 23.78
N ALA A 257 -2.25 -16.17 22.64
CA ALA A 257 -1.83 -14.77 22.61
C ALA A 257 -2.78 -13.85 23.38
N LEU A 258 -4.10 -14.00 23.18
CA LEU A 258 -5.12 -13.23 23.87
C LEU A 258 -5.19 -13.57 25.36
N ALA A 259 -5.01 -14.83 25.75
CA ALA A 259 -4.93 -15.21 27.16
C ALA A 259 -3.73 -14.56 27.86
N HIS A 260 -2.56 -14.57 27.22
CA HIS A 260 -1.35 -13.91 27.73
C HIS A 260 -1.53 -12.39 27.84
N LEU A 261 -2.15 -11.76 26.83
CA LEU A 261 -2.48 -10.34 26.86
C LEU A 261 -3.47 -10.00 27.99
N TYR A 262 -4.52 -10.81 28.16
CA TYR A 262 -5.53 -10.59 29.19
C TYR A 262 -4.98 -10.78 30.61
N ALA A 263 -4.04 -11.70 30.80
CA ALA A 263 -3.37 -11.91 32.08
C ALA A 263 -2.55 -10.68 32.50
N GLN A 264 -1.87 -10.01 31.56
CA GLN A 264 -1.00 -8.86 31.84
C GLN A 264 -1.65 -7.49 31.54
N LYS A 265 -2.97 -7.45 31.32
CA LYS A 265 -3.69 -6.21 30.95
C LYS A 265 -3.43 -5.03 31.89
N TRP A 266 -3.36 -5.28 33.21
CA TRP A 266 -3.14 -4.23 34.21
C TRP A 266 -1.72 -3.67 34.17
N GLN A 267 -0.73 -4.48 33.79
CA GLN A 267 0.64 -4.02 33.59
C GLN A 267 0.72 -3.08 32.38
N LEU A 268 0.04 -3.43 31.29
CA LEU A 268 -0.10 -2.56 30.10
C LEU A 268 -0.81 -1.25 30.44
N VAL A 269 -1.94 -1.31 31.15
CA VAL A 269 -2.68 -0.11 31.60
C VAL A 269 -1.75 0.78 32.43
N ARG A 270 -1.01 0.21 33.39
CA ARG A 270 -0.07 0.98 34.22
C ARG A 270 1.05 1.63 33.39
N LEU A 271 1.59 0.94 32.38
CA LEU A 271 2.61 1.52 31.50
C LEU A 271 2.04 2.66 30.66
N VAL A 272 0.80 2.54 30.19
CA VAL A 272 0.11 3.58 29.43
C VAL A 272 -0.24 4.78 30.31
N THR A 273 -0.80 4.57 31.50
CA THR A 273 -1.10 5.70 32.42
C THR A 273 0.18 6.42 32.84
N CYS A 274 1.29 5.69 33.02
CA CYS A 274 2.58 6.27 33.32
C CYS A 274 3.07 7.26 32.24
N LEU A 275 2.66 7.14 30.96
CA LEU A 275 2.99 8.14 29.93
C LEU A 275 2.27 9.47 30.13
N PHE A 276 1.07 9.45 30.71
CA PHE A 276 0.27 10.65 30.95
C PHE A 276 0.58 11.28 32.32
N ASP A 277 1.12 10.50 33.26
CA ASP A 277 1.49 10.96 34.61
C ASP A 277 2.85 11.69 34.69
N THR A 278 3.57 11.84 33.57
CA THR A 278 4.87 12.54 33.49
C THR A 278 4.77 14.03 33.22
N GLY A 279 3.59 14.66 33.38
CA GLY A 279 3.41 16.08 33.08
C GLY A 279 4.29 17.04 33.92
N PRO A 280 4.69 18.20 33.38
CA PRO A 280 5.46 19.21 34.12
C PRO A 280 4.76 19.69 35.38
N LEU A 281 3.43 19.84 35.33
CA LEU A 281 2.58 20.25 36.46
C LEU A 281 2.59 19.23 37.60
N TRP A 282 2.54 17.93 37.27
CA TRP A 282 2.59 16.84 38.25
C TRP A 282 3.97 16.72 38.90
N THR A 283 5.02 17.03 38.15
CA THR A 283 6.41 17.05 38.63
C THR A 283 6.65 18.26 39.52
N TRP A 284 6.16 19.44 39.12
CA TRP A 284 6.22 20.66 39.92
C TRP A 284 5.50 20.50 41.27
N ARG A 285 4.29 19.90 41.27
CA ARG A 285 3.51 19.64 42.48
C ARG A 285 4.20 18.66 43.43
N ARG A 286 4.89 17.64 42.91
CA ARG A 286 5.70 16.69 43.71
C ARG A 286 6.91 17.35 44.38
N CYS A 287 7.53 18.33 43.73
CA CYS A 287 8.69 19.06 44.24
C CYS A 287 8.35 20.16 45.27
N GLY A 288 7.06 20.44 45.51
CA GLY A 288 6.63 21.53 46.41
C GLY A 288 6.93 21.34 47.89
N GLY A 289 7.32 20.14 48.33
CA GLY A 289 7.55 19.81 49.75
C GLY A 289 9.00 19.88 50.24
N GLY A 290 9.98 20.19 49.39
CA GLY A 290 11.42 20.11 49.73
C GLY A 290 12.16 21.46 49.72
N SER A 291 13.17 21.58 50.58
CA SER A 291 14.16 22.68 50.57
C SER A 291 15.01 22.60 49.30
N MET A 292 14.51 23.16 48.20
CA MET A 292 15.19 23.20 46.91
C MET A 292 15.24 24.63 46.39
N THR A 293 16.37 25.02 45.80
CA THR A 293 16.52 26.31 45.11
C THR A 293 15.54 26.40 43.93
N CYS A 294 15.09 27.62 43.62
CA CYS A 294 14.12 27.87 42.55
C CYS A 294 14.64 27.36 41.18
N GLY A 295 15.93 27.58 40.89
CA GLY A 295 16.57 27.08 39.67
C GLY A 295 16.61 25.55 39.57
N ALA A 296 16.87 24.83 40.67
CA ALA A 296 16.86 23.37 40.67
C ALA A 296 15.44 22.80 40.50
N ARG A 297 14.42 23.48 41.05
CA ARG A 297 13.01 23.13 40.84
C ARG A 297 12.58 23.34 39.39
N LEU A 298 12.95 24.47 38.79
CA LEU A 298 12.65 24.76 37.38
C LEU A 298 13.34 23.78 36.43
N TRP A 299 14.62 23.50 36.66
CA TRP A 299 15.38 22.52 35.86
C TRP A 299 14.73 21.12 35.89
N ARG A 300 14.37 20.62 37.08
CA ARG A 300 13.68 19.32 37.19
C ARG A 300 12.31 19.34 36.51
N ALA A 301 11.53 20.40 36.68
CA ALA A 301 10.21 20.51 36.05
C ALA A 301 10.26 20.58 34.52
N ILE A 302 11.39 20.96 33.91
CA ILE A 302 11.57 21.01 32.46
C ILE A 302 12.20 19.72 31.92
N VAL A 303 13.22 19.18 32.59
CA VAL A 303 14.04 18.07 32.08
C VAL A 303 13.53 16.69 32.50
N GLU A 304 12.98 16.56 33.71
CA GLU A 304 12.49 15.28 34.22
C GLU A 304 11.26 14.76 33.44
N PRO A 305 10.26 15.59 33.07
CA PRO A 305 9.13 15.16 32.25
C PRO A 305 9.48 14.51 30.91
N PRO A 306 10.29 15.11 30.01
CA PRO A 306 10.61 14.48 28.73
C PRO A 306 11.46 13.22 28.91
N VAL A 307 12.38 13.18 29.87
CA VAL A 307 13.22 11.98 30.13
C VAL A 307 12.38 10.83 30.66
N THR A 308 11.51 11.09 31.64
CA THR A 308 10.62 10.06 32.20
C THR A 308 9.59 9.58 31.18
N CYS A 309 9.04 10.48 30.36
CA CYS A 309 8.17 10.14 29.24
C CYS A 309 8.89 9.26 28.21
N ALA A 310 10.10 9.63 27.79
CA ALA A 310 10.91 8.85 26.86
C ALA A 310 11.24 7.45 27.42
N ALA A 311 11.61 7.36 28.70
CA ALA A 311 11.86 6.08 29.36
C ALA A 311 10.58 5.22 29.47
N ALA A 312 9.44 5.82 29.78
CA ALA A 312 8.14 5.15 29.81
C ALA A 312 7.75 4.66 28.40
N LEU A 313 7.97 5.47 27.37
CA LEU A 313 7.74 5.11 25.97
C LEU A 313 8.63 3.93 25.55
N LEU A 314 9.91 3.94 25.89
CA LEU A 314 10.84 2.83 25.62
C LEU A 314 10.40 1.53 26.33
N ARG A 315 9.95 1.63 27.58
CA ARG A 315 9.41 0.47 28.32
C ARG A 315 8.13 -0.05 27.69
N LEU A 316 7.21 0.84 27.31
CA LEU A 316 5.95 0.46 26.67
C LEU A 316 6.20 -0.19 25.30
N THR A 317 7.02 0.42 24.45
CA THR A 317 7.36 -0.10 23.12
C THR A 317 8.06 -1.46 23.22
N ARG A 318 9.02 -1.62 24.15
CA ARG A 318 9.64 -2.92 24.42
C ARG A 318 8.63 -3.96 24.92
N CYS A 319 7.74 -3.60 25.83
CA CYS A 319 6.68 -4.50 26.33
C CYS A 319 5.75 -4.94 25.19
N ILE A 320 5.27 -4.00 24.37
CA ILE A 320 4.42 -4.31 23.21
C ILE A 320 5.17 -5.18 22.20
N ALA A 321 6.42 -4.84 21.87
CA ALA A 321 7.20 -5.58 20.87
C ALA A 321 7.59 -6.98 21.36
N CYS A 322 8.09 -7.12 22.59
CA CYS A 322 8.65 -8.38 23.09
C CYS A 322 7.61 -9.27 23.79
N ASP A 323 6.76 -8.69 24.64
CA ASP A 323 5.83 -9.45 25.47
C ASP A 323 4.48 -9.66 24.79
N HIS A 324 4.02 -8.66 24.02
CA HIS A 324 2.69 -8.65 23.41
C HIS A 324 2.67 -8.32 21.91
N PRO A 325 3.44 -9.00 21.06
CA PRO A 325 3.47 -8.71 19.63
C PRO A 325 2.12 -8.89 18.91
N VAL A 326 1.18 -9.61 19.52
CA VAL A 326 -0.20 -9.69 19.04
C VAL A 326 -0.86 -8.31 18.90
N ILE A 327 -0.49 -7.32 19.73
CA ILE A 327 -1.00 -5.94 19.61
C ILE A 327 -0.55 -5.37 18.26
N ILE A 328 0.74 -5.49 17.92
CA ILE A 328 1.28 -5.02 16.64
C ILE A 328 0.58 -5.73 15.46
N LEU A 329 0.36 -7.03 15.59
CA LEU A 329 -0.36 -7.81 14.57
C LEU A 329 -1.79 -7.32 14.36
N LEU A 330 -2.53 -7.05 15.44
CA LEU A 330 -3.89 -6.53 15.37
C LEU A 330 -3.91 -5.11 14.79
N THR A 331 -2.95 -4.26 15.16
CA THR A 331 -2.79 -2.92 14.58
C THR A 331 -2.51 -3.00 13.07
N LEU A 332 -1.64 -3.92 12.64
CA LEU A 332 -1.39 -4.14 11.21
C LEU A 332 -2.63 -4.65 10.48
N LEU A 333 -3.36 -5.60 11.07
CA LEU A 333 -4.60 -6.11 10.49
C LEU A 333 -5.64 -4.99 10.29
N VAL A 334 -5.85 -4.15 11.31
CA VAL A 334 -6.72 -2.96 11.21
C VAL A 334 -6.22 -2.01 10.13
N THR A 335 -4.90 -1.80 10.05
CA THR A 335 -4.29 -0.93 9.02
C THR A 335 -4.55 -1.47 7.61
N TRP A 336 -4.45 -2.78 7.39
CA TRP A 336 -4.71 -3.40 6.09
C TRP A 336 -6.19 -3.38 5.71
N LEU A 337 -7.09 -3.59 6.68
CA LEU A 337 -8.53 -3.42 6.47
C LEU A 337 -8.88 -1.96 6.18
N TRP A 338 -8.25 -1.02 6.87
CA TRP A 338 -8.40 0.41 6.59
C TRP A 338 -7.91 0.77 5.19
N GLN A 339 -6.75 0.28 4.77
CA GLN A 339 -6.25 0.49 3.41
C GLN A 339 -7.19 -0.10 2.36
N LEU A 340 -7.72 -1.31 2.60
CA LEU A 340 -8.70 -1.95 1.72
C LEU A 340 -9.98 -1.11 1.61
N LEU A 341 -10.48 -0.59 2.74
CA LEU A 341 -11.62 0.33 2.79
C LEU A 341 -11.34 1.60 2.00
N LEU A 342 -10.22 2.28 2.26
CA LEU A 342 -9.83 3.51 1.54
C LEU A 342 -9.74 3.29 0.03
N THR A 343 -9.21 2.13 -0.39
CA THR A 343 -9.11 1.77 -1.81
C THR A 343 -10.51 1.61 -2.43
N ALA A 344 -11.44 0.98 -1.73
CA ALA A 344 -12.82 0.83 -2.18
C ALA A 344 -13.62 2.14 -2.16
N VAL A 345 -13.41 3.01 -1.17
CA VAL A 345 -14.05 4.34 -1.10
C VAL A 345 -13.54 5.24 -2.23
N ALA A 346 -12.23 5.24 -2.50
CA ALA A 346 -11.59 6.02 -3.58
C ALA A 346 -11.71 5.37 -4.97
N SER A 347 -12.88 4.77 -5.26
CA SER A 347 -13.15 3.96 -6.46
C SER A 347 -13.10 4.68 -7.82
N ARG A 348 -12.66 5.95 -7.91
CA ARG A 348 -12.37 6.56 -9.21
C ARG A 348 -11.09 6.02 -9.87
N PHE A 349 -10.15 5.49 -9.09
CA PHE A 349 -8.89 4.99 -9.64
C PHE A 349 -9.01 3.60 -10.27
N HIS A 350 -10.04 2.84 -9.89
CA HIS A 350 -10.27 1.49 -10.37
C HIS A 350 -11.75 1.19 -10.47
N THR A 351 -12.14 0.48 -11.52
CA THR A 351 -13.54 0.08 -11.68
C THR A 351 -13.94 -0.98 -10.65
N VAL A 352 -15.25 -1.16 -10.45
CA VAL A 352 -15.77 -2.25 -9.59
C VAL A 352 -15.26 -3.61 -10.05
N ARG A 353 -15.16 -3.81 -11.37
CA ARG A 353 -14.67 -5.06 -11.96
C ARG A 353 -13.21 -5.31 -11.59
N GLU A 354 -12.38 -4.29 -11.58
CA GLU A 354 -10.97 -4.38 -11.21
C GLU A 354 -10.77 -4.74 -9.74
N HIS A 355 -11.53 -4.12 -8.83
CA HIS A 355 -11.56 -4.50 -7.42
C HIS A 355 -12.03 -5.95 -7.21
N MET A 356 -13.09 -6.36 -7.91
CA MET A 356 -13.59 -7.75 -7.84
C MET A 356 -12.57 -8.76 -8.36
N SER A 357 -11.86 -8.45 -9.45
CA SER A 357 -10.83 -9.34 -9.98
C SER A 357 -9.62 -9.47 -9.04
N GLY A 358 -9.18 -8.38 -8.40
CA GLY A 358 -8.12 -8.41 -7.38
C GLY A 358 -8.53 -9.21 -6.14
N LEU A 359 -9.78 -9.04 -5.69
CA LEU A 359 -10.35 -9.82 -4.58
C LEU A 359 -10.41 -11.31 -4.96
N LEU A 360 -10.97 -11.64 -6.13
CA LEU A 360 -11.07 -13.02 -6.62
C LEU A 360 -9.70 -13.69 -6.71
N ALA A 361 -8.70 -13.00 -7.28
CA ALA A 361 -7.33 -13.49 -7.37
C ALA A 361 -6.72 -13.83 -6.00
N ALA A 362 -6.98 -13.01 -4.97
CA ALA A 362 -6.55 -13.32 -3.61
C ALA A 362 -7.29 -14.53 -3.03
N TYR A 363 -8.61 -14.64 -3.28
CA TYR A 363 -9.46 -15.70 -2.75
C TYR A 363 -9.25 -17.07 -3.39
N ILE A 364 -8.84 -17.14 -4.67
CA ILE A 364 -8.56 -18.41 -5.35
C ILE A 364 -7.51 -19.20 -4.56
N VAL A 365 -6.39 -18.59 -4.19
CA VAL A 365 -5.32 -19.29 -3.48
C VAL A 365 -5.59 -19.37 -1.98
N THR A 366 -6.03 -18.29 -1.34
CA THR A 366 -6.27 -18.30 0.11
C THR A 366 -7.43 -19.24 0.48
N GLY A 367 -8.51 -19.23 -0.30
CA GLY A 367 -9.63 -20.15 -0.13
C GLY A 367 -9.19 -21.60 -0.19
N LEU A 368 -8.38 -21.98 -1.19
CA LEU A 368 -7.85 -23.34 -1.32
C LEU A 368 -6.93 -23.74 -0.15
N VAL A 369 -6.02 -22.85 0.25
CA VAL A 369 -5.08 -23.08 1.34
C VAL A 369 -5.81 -23.31 2.66
N TYR A 370 -6.78 -22.45 2.99
CA TYR A 370 -7.50 -22.52 4.27
C TYR A 370 -8.69 -23.49 4.28
N ALA A 371 -9.27 -23.83 3.12
CA ALA A 371 -10.30 -24.86 3.03
C ALA A 371 -9.73 -26.26 3.29
N ARG A 372 -8.53 -26.55 2.79
CA ARG A 372 -7.82 -27.82 3.06
C ARG A 372 -7.53 -27.99 4.56
N ASP A 373 -7.14 -26.92 5.23
CA ASP A 373 -6.92 -26.93 6.68
C ASP A 373 -8.22 -27.14 7.48
N ALA A 374 -9.34 -26.55 7.03
CA ALA A 374 -10.64 -26.77 7.65
C ALA A 374 -11.12 -28.23 7.50
N ALA A 375 -10.79 -28.89 6.39
CA ALA A 375 -11.06 -30.31 6.19
C ALA A 375 -10.16 -31.20 7.06
N ALA A 376 -8.87 -30.86 7.18
CA ALA A 376 -7.90 -31.60 7.98
C ALA A 376 -8.10 -31.49 9.51
N LEU A 377 -8.90 -30.53 9.97
CA LEU A 377 -9.23 -30.31 11.39
C LEU A 377 -10.57 -30.97 11.81
N ARG A 378 -11.25 -31.71 10.92
CA ARG A 378 -12.39 -32.53 11.33
C ARG A 378 -11.87 -33.70 12.17
N PRO A 379 -12.37 -33.92 13.39
CA PRO A 379 -12.06 -35.15 14.10
C PRO A 379 -12.64 -36.32 13.29
N VAL A 380 -11.81 -37.34 13.06
CA VAL A 380 -12.28 -38.69 12.72
C VAL A 380 -12.99 -39.25 13.93
#